data_AF-A0A970GUH3-F1
#
_entry.id   AF-A0A970GUH3-F1
#
_cell.length_a   1.000
_cell.length_b   1.000
_cell.length_c   1.000
_cell.angle_alpha   90.00
_cell.angle_beta   90.00
_cell.angle_gamma   90.00
#
_symmetry.space_group_name_H-M   'P 1'
#
loop_
_entity.id
_entity.type
_entity.pdbx_description
1 polymer ?
#
loop_
_entity_poly.entity_id
_entity_poly.type
_entity_poly.pdbx_seq_one_letter_code
_entity_poly.pdbx_strand_id
1 'polypeptide(L)'
;MSRKYFSFLLIMIMVFLAQFSGMCFAANEEQSITEKTYQLVVYGGEPEGISAAITAARKGINTLLLLKREKPGGLMTYGALNFLDINQGPDGKSLNKGFFAEWHERVGGKTTFSINDAMEIFQKMLEDEEMLEIISNAKLCNVKKTDDKINSIIIETEKGLQEIGAMFFIDASQDADLAVMAGAPFFIGGADIGLPERYMAATLVLHIGNVNWQRLAVDARSNKFGPSYINQDNAWGFVEIGNLYKPVDKNTRLRGLNIVIEEKGSVCEVYINALLVFDFNPVNPDSLKMAYRRAEKEAEHVLEFLKGNLSGFENAVLLAFPEELYVRESRHMVAKYQLKVSDLLHNRIADDTIALASYPLDYQASTPEYHGFVLFNPQIYGIPFRSLLPVNLENLLVAGRSAGYSSLAAASARVLPTGMAAGEAAGLIVSYLIKTGLEIGDIIEGRQIINKEFFSKIRMETGIDELLKRYNKYINRNLIGTINDQETIKHIEYLLSWGLIMGGYQNDFRLGETITEREFAHIIIKGLKQQSAPILYDWIPGGLEAVSSNVPLTRDQAAMILIAAVSKPISVIEPDEYFAKAYEYGLIADTIYENMKENRVLNRAEAYTLISFFLQKYQIPEEIRFYRGE
;
A
#
# COMPACT_ATOMS: atom_id res chain seq x y z
N MET A 1 74.16 -17.00 -30.11
CA MET A 1 72.82 -16.69 -30.67
C MET A 1 72.93 -15.40 -31.47
N SER A 2 72.62 -15.45 -32.76
CA SER A 2 72.96 -14.39 -33.72
C SER A 2 72.01 -13.18 -33.60
N ARG A 3 72.51 -11.99 -33.95
CA ARG A 3 71.76 -10.71 -34.06
C ARG A 3 70.40 -10.85 -34.77
N LYS A 4 70.26 -11.84 -35.68
CA LYS A 4 69.01 -12.14 -36.37
C LYS A 4 67.87 -12.59 -35.44
N TYR A 5 68.16 -13.34 -34.36
CA TYR A 5 67.15 -13.76 -33.39
C TYR A 5 66.65 -12.59 -32.55
N PHE A 6 67.51 -11.64 -32.22
CA PHE A 6 67.12 -10.47 -31.42
C PHE A 6 66.23 -9.51 -32.21
N SER A 7 66.53 -9.29 -33.50
CA SER A 7 65.68 -8.50 -34.39
C SER A 7 64.33 -9.16 -34.64
N PHE A 8 64.27 -10.49 -34.76
CA PHE A 8 63.01 -11.21 -34.95
C PHE A 8 62.12 -11.16 -33.69
N LEU A 9 62.72 -11.27 -32.50
CA LEU A 9 62.01 -11.13 -31.24
C LEU A 9 61.47 -9.71 -31.03
N LEU A 10 62.24 -8.67 -31.42
CA LEU A 10 61.80 -7.27 -31.33
C LEU A 10 60.61 -6.99 -32.27
N ILE A 11 60.63 -7.55 -33.48
CA ILE A 11 59.53 -7.41 -34.44
C ILE A 11 58.28 -8.12 -33.93
N MET A 12 58.42 -9.33 -33.34
CA MET A 12 57.29 -10.00 -32.70
C MET A 12 56.71 -9.19 -31.53
N ILE A 13 57.55 -8.61 -30.68
CA ILE A 13 57.10 -7.77 -29.55
C ILE A 13 56.40 -6.49 -30.05
N MET A 14 56.91 -5.86 -31.11
CA MET A 14 56.25 -4.69 -31.71
C MET A 14 54.92 -5.04 -32.39
N VAL A 15 54.81 -6.19 -33.06
CA VAL A 15 53.54 -6.65 -33.67
C VAL A 15 52.53 -7.03 -32.58
N PHE A 16 52.97 -7.65 -31.49
CA PHE A 16 52.12 -7.99 -30.34
C PHE A 16 51.63 -6.73 -29.59
N LEU A 17 52.49 -5.72 -29.45
CA LEU A 17 52.12 -4.41 -28.88
C LEU A 17 51.20 -3.62 -29.82
N ALA A 18 51.40 -3.70 -31.14
CA ALA A 18 50.54 -3.05 -32.13
C ALA A 18 49.12 -3.67 -32.19
N GLN A 19 49.00 -4.99 -31.97
CA GLN A 19 47.71 -5.66 -31.85
C GLN A 19 47.00 -5.34 -30.53
N PHE A 20 47.73 -5.11 -29.44
CA PHE A 20 47.13 -4.63 -28.17
C PHE A 20 46.74 -3.15 -28.21
N SER A 21 47.48 -2.29 -28.92
CA SER A 21 47.06 -0.90 -29.14
C SER A 21 45.86 -0.79 -30.09
N GLY A 22 45.68 -1.76 -30.99
CA GLY A 22 44.51 -1.85 -31.88
C GLY A 22 43.25 -2.44 -31.21
N MET A 23 43.39 -3.26 -30.16
CA MET A 23 42.27 -3.79 -29.37
C MET A 23 41.82 -2.86 -28.23
N CYS A 24 42.65 -1.89 -27.82
CA CYS A 24 42.25 -0.85 -26.85
C CYS A 24 41.57 0.38 -27.46
N PHE A 25 41.40 0.45 -28.79
CA PHE A 25 40.76 1.58 -29.48
C PHE A 25 39.42 1.22 -30.16
N ALA A 26 38.83 0.06 -29.83
CA ALA A 26 37.54 -0.39 -30.35
C ALA A 26 36.48 -0.67 -29.26
N ALA A 27 36.62 -0.06 -28.09
CA ALA A 27 35.62 -0.10 -27.02
C ALA A 27 35.68 1.19 -26.20
N ASN A 28 35.10 2.25 -26.76
CA ASN A 28 34.51 3.41 -26.08
C ASN A 28 34.02 4.35 -27.19
N GLU A 29 32.98 3.94 -27.91
CA GLU A 29 32.02 4.96 -28.32
C GLU A 29 31.41 5.47 -27.01
N GLU A 30 31.94 6.57 -26.48
CA GLU A 30 31.20 7.39 -25.53
C GLU A 30 29.89 7.75 -26.22
N GLN A 31 28.84 6.98 -25.91
CA GLN A 31 27.48 7.33 -26.28
C GLN A 31 27.26 8.73 -25.74
N SER A 32 27.21 9.74 -26.61
CA SER A 32 27.14 11.13 -26.18
C SER A 32 25.83 11.30 -25.43
N ILE A 33 25.91 11.40 -24.10
CA ILE A 33 24.77 11.65 -23.24
C ILE A 33 24.23 13.04 -23.61
N THR A 34 23.04 13.09 -24.20
CA THR A 34 22.36 14.35 -24.46
C THR A 34 21.77 14.88 -23.16
N GLU A 35 22.19 16.08 -22.75
CA GLU A 35 21.69 16.76 -21.56
C GLU A 35 20.42 17.55 -21.92
N LYS A 36 19.27 17.16 -21.34
CA LYS A 36 18.02 17.94 -21.40
C LYS A 36 17.63 18.36 -19.98
N THR A 37 17.12 19.59 -19.84
CA THR A 37 16.68 20.13 -18.53
C THR A 37 15.20 20.48 -18.54
N TYR A 38 14.47 20.00 -17.54
CA TYR A 38 13.04 20.28 -17.33
C TYR A 38 12.82 21.03 -16.01
N GLN A 39 11.64 21.61 -15.83
CA GLN A 39 11.24 22.16 -14.54
C GLN A 39 10.78 21.03 -13.60
N LEU A 40 10.05 20.06 -14.16
CA LEU A 40 9.59 18.87 -13.44
C LEU A 40 9.81 17.61 -14.28
N VAL A 41 10.31 16.56 -13.64
CA VAL A 41 10.27 15.19 -14.18
C VAL A 41 9.35 14.35 -13.32
N VAL A 42 8.35 13.73 -13.94
CA VAL A 42 7.48 12.73 -13.32
C VAL A 42 7.91 11.36 -13.84
N TYR A 43 8.33 10.48 -12.94
CA TYR A 43 8.73 9.12 -13.26
C TYR A 43 7.63 8.14 -12.85
N GLY A 44 6.91 7.57 -13.81
CA GLY A 44 5.83 6.62 -13.58
C GLY A 44 4.55 6.96 -14.34
N GLY A 45 4.10 6.01 -15.17
CA GLY A 45 2.85 6.10 -15.93
C GLY A 45 1.60 5.59 -15.20
N GLU A 46 1.67 5.50 -13.87
CA GLU A 46 0.52 5.16 -13.05
C GLU A 46 -0.46 6.36 -13.01
N PRO A 47 -1.74 6.16 -12.69
CA PRO A 47 -2.74 7.24 -12.65
C PRO A 47 -2.32 8.45 -11.81
N GLU A 48 -1.55 8.24 -10.74
CA GLU A 48 -0.98 9.27 -9.88
C GLU A 48 0.06 10.14 -10.61
N GLY A 49 0.94 9.52 -11.38
CA GLY A 49 1.96 10.22 -12.17
C GLY A 49 1.35 11.00 -13.32
N ILE A 50 0.35 10.41 -13.99
CA ILE A 50 -0.41 11.09 -15.05
C ILE A 50 -1.13 12.32 -14.47
N SER A 51 -1.78 12.17 -13.31
CA SER A 51 -2.45 13.26 -12.62
C SER A 51 -1.50 14.40 -12.23
N ALA A 52 -0.30 14.07 -11.73
CA ALA A 52 0.72 15.03 -11.39
C ALA A 52 1.26 15.77 -12.63
N ALA A 53 1.60 15.03 -13.68
CA ALA A 53 2.19 15.57 -14.91
C ALA A 53 1.23 16.51 -15.65
N ILE A 54 -0.03 16.10 -15.82
CA ILE A 54 -1.05 16.93 -16.48
C ILE A 54 -1.33 18.17 -15.63
N THR A 55 -1.51 18.02 -14.32
CA THR A 55 -1.77 19.17 -13.43
C THR A 55 -0.63 20.18 -13.50
N ALA A 56 0.62 19.71 -13.49
CA ALA A 56 1.80 20.54 -13.68
C ALA A 56 1.81 21.26 -15.03
N ALA A 57 1.63 20.53 -16.13
CA ALA A 57 1.60 21.10 -17.48
C ALA A 57 0.50 22.15 -17.65
N ARG A 58 -0.72 21.91 -17.11
CA ARG A 58 -1.83 22.88 -17.07
C ARG A 58 -1.51 24.15 -16.31
N LYS A 59 -0.58 24.08 -15.35
CA LYS A 59 -0.05 25.26 -14.64
C LYS A 59 1.09 25.93 -15.40
N GLY A 60 1.44 25.47 -16.59
CA GLY A 60 2.42 26.10 -17.46
C GLY A 60 3.87 25.84 -17.06
N ILE A 61 4.15 24.75 -16.34
CA ILE A 61 5.53 24.33 -16.06
C ILE A 61 5.99 23.26 -17.05
N ASN A 62 7.20 23.42 -17.59
CA ASN A 62 7.81 22.49 -18.54
C ASN A 62 8.06 21.13 -17.87
N THR A 63 7.25 20.15 -18.23
CA THR A 63 7.17 18.87 -17.54
C THR A 63 7.54 17.73 -18.49
N LEU A 64 8.33 16.78 -17.98
CA LEU A 64 8.57 15.49 -18.64
C LEU A 64 7.86 14.38 -17.87
N LEU A 65 7.05 13.59 -18.55
CA LEU A 65 6.51 12.33 -18.03
C LEU A 65 7.27 11.14 -18.65
N LEU A 66 7.87 10.32 -17.78
CA LEU A 66 8.56 9.10 -18.16
C LEU A 66 7.67 7.89 -17.87
N LEU A 67 7.30 7.17 -18.92
CA LEU A 67 6.56 5.91 -18.80
C LEU A 67 7.56 4.75 -18.88
N LYS A 68 7.56 3.90 -17.86
CA LYS A 68 8.31 2.63 -17.88
C LYS A 68 7.84 1.70 -19.01
N ARG A 69 6.59 1.86 -19.44
CA ARG A 69 5.89 1.05 -20.43
C ARG A 69 5.54 1.89 -21.66
N GLU A 70 4.95 1.26 -22.66
CA GLU A 70 4.57 1.95 -23.89
C GLU A 70 3.44 2.96 -23.66
N LYS A 71 2.42 2.59 -22.88
CA LYS A 71 1.16 3.31 -22.72
C LYS A 71 0.90 3.74 -21.26
N PRO A 72 0.06 4.77 -21.04
CA PRO A 72 -0.33 5.22 -19.71
C PRO A 72 -1.35 4.28 -19.04
N GLY A 73 -1.52 4.44 -17.72
CA GLY A 73 -2.60 3.85 -16.94
C GLY A 73 -2.14 2.86 -15.88
N GLY A 74 -0.90 2.39 -15.94
CA GLY A 74 -0.30 1.61 -14.85
C GLY A 74 -1.06 0.32 -14.52
N LEU A 75 -1.15 -0.07 -13.24
CA LEU A 75 -1.83 -1.31 -12.81
C LEU A 75 -3.29 -1.41 -13.23
N MET A 76 -3.95 -0.27 -13.42
CA MET A 76 -5.31 -0.25 -13.95
C MET A 76 -5.39 -0.89 -15.33
N THR A 77 -4.41 -0.61 -16.20
CA THR A 77 -4.33 -1.16 -17.55
C THR A 77 -3.59 -2.49 -17.57
N TYR A 78 -2.34 -2.49 -17.06
CA TYR A 78 -1.42 -3.62 -17.17
C TYR A 78 -1.72 -4.77 -16.20
N GLY A 79 -2.34 -4.47 -15.06
CA GLY A 79 -2.85 -5.46 -14.11
C GLY A 79 -4.36 -5.68 -14.20
N ALA A 80 -5.02 -5.03 -15.16
CA ALA A 80 -6.46 -5.07 -15.40
C ALA A 80 -7.35 -4.78 -14.16
N LEU A 81 -6.93 -3.85 -13.31
CA LEU A 81 -7.75 -3.39 -12.19
C LEU A 81 -8.82 -2.40 -12.68
N ASN A 82 -9.98 -2.91 -13.08
CA ASN A 82 -11.08 -2.13 -13.63
C ASN A 82 -12.28 -1.91 -12.67
N PHE A 83 -12.02 -2.04 -11.37
CA PHE A 83 -12.97 -1.78 -10.29
C PHE A 83 -12.37 -0.78 -9.31
N LEU A 84 -13.03 0.36 -9.12
CA LEU A 84 -12.58 1.46 -8.28
C LEU A 84 -13.09 1.34 -6.86
N ASP A 85 -12.17 1.46 -5.92
CA ASP A 85 -12.47 1.70 -4.51
C ASP A 85 -12.76 3.20 -4.28
N ILE A 86 -13.98 3.63 -4.61
CA ILE A 86 -14.40 5.04 -4.51
C ILE A 86 -14.46 5.49 -3.05
N ASN A 87 -13.70 6.55 -2.70
CA ASN A 87 -13.80 7.17 -1.38
C ASN A 87 -15.05 8.04 -1.33
N GLN A 88 -15.98 7.69 -0.45
CA GLN A 88 -17.24 8.41 -0.27
C GLN A 88 -17.29 9.06 1.11
N GLY A 89 -17.82 10.28 1.16
CA GLY A 89 -18.19 10.91 2.42
C GLY A 89 -19.43 10.24 3.03
N PRO A 90 -19.81 10.59 4.26
CA PRO A 90 -20.94 9.94 4.96
C PRO A 90 -22.33 10.12 4.29
N ASP A 91 -22.44 10.91 3.23
CA ASP A 91 -23.64 11.08 2.41
C ASP A 91 -23.55 10.36 1.05
N GLY A 92 -22.55 9.49 0.86
CA GLY A 92 -22.33 8.70 -0.35
C GLY A 92 -21.67 9.45 -1.51
N LYS A 93 -21.30 10.72 -1.34
CA LYS A 93 -20.67 11.51 -2.41
C LYS A 93 -19.16 11.29 -2.45
N SER A 94 -18.58 11.25 -3.65
CA SER A 94 -17.13 11.13 -3.84
C SER A 94 -16.38 12.26 -3.13
N LEU A 95 -15.33 11.88 -2.37
CA LEU A 95 -14.36 12.78 -1.74
C LEU A 95 -13.24 13.21 -2.70
N ASN A 96 -13.02 12.45 -3.79
CA ASN A 96 -11.98 12.77 -4.76
C ASN A 96 -12.58 13.68 -5.84
N LYS A 97 -12.06 14.90 -5.95
CA LYS A 97 -12.47 15.97 -6.89
C LYS A 97 -11.36 16.18 -7.93
N GLY A 98 -11.33 17.36 -8.56
CA GLY A 98 -10.27 17.77 -9.47
C GLY A 98 -10.06 16.79 -10.61
N PHE A 99 -8.79 16.47 -10.86
CA PHE A 99 -8.36 15.57 -11.93
C PHE A 99 -9.07 14.21 -11.89
N PHE A 100 -9.21 13.59 -10.71
CA PHE A 100 -9.91 12.31 -10.59
C PHE A 100 -11.35 12.43 -11.08
N ALA A 101 -12.09 13.47 -10.67
CA ALA A 101 -13.48 13.64 -11.08
C ALA A 101 -13.62 13.87 -12.59
N GLU A 102 -12.71 14.66 -13.19
CA GLU A 102 -12.67 14.87 -14.65
C GLU A 102 -12.44 13.56 -15.40
N TRP A 103 -11.42 12.80 -15.03
CA TRP A 103 -11.13 11.51 -15.65
C TRP A 103 -12.29 10.51 -15.42
N HIS A 104 -12.79 10.43 -14.19
CA HIS A 104 -13.86 9.52 -13.78
C HIS A 104 -15.14 9.76 -14.58
N GLU A 105 -15.51 11.02 -14.82
CA GLU A 105 -16.64 11.38 -15.67
C GLU A 105 -16.45 10.91 -17.11
N ARG A 106 -15.25 11.11 -17.68
CA ARG A 106 -14.93 10.72 -19.06
C ARG A 106 -14.99 9.20 -19.25
N VAL A 107 -14.58 8.40 -18.26
CA VAL A 107 -14.68 6.92 -18.30
C VAL A 107 -16.08 6.39 -17.91
N GLY A 108 -17.06 7.28 -17.74
CA GLY A 108 -18.47 6.92 -17.55
C GLY A 108 -19.02 7.12 -16.14
N GLY A 109 -18.22 7.59 -15.18
CA GLY A 109 -18.68 8.05 -13.86
C GLY A 109 -19.15 6.95 -12.90
N LYS A 110 -18.72 5.70 -13.12
CA LYS A 110 -19.14 4.51 -12.36
C LYS A 110 -18.01 3.91 -11.53
N THR A 111 -18.35 2.98 -10.64
CA THR A 111 -17.35 2.18 -9.89
C THR A 111 -16.49 1.29 -10.81
N THR A 112 -16.97 0.99 -12.01
CA THR A 112 -16.27 0.15 -12.99
C THR A 112 -16.14 0.87 -14.32
N PHE A 113 -15.15 0.50 -15.13
CA PHE A 113 -14.87 1.11 -16.43
C PHE A 113 -14.26 0.08 -17.39
N SER A 114 -14.28 0.36 -18.70
CA SER A 114 -13.49 -0.40 -19.68
C SER A 114 -12.03 0.02 -19.60
N ILE A 115 -11.12 -0.95 -19.61
CA ILE A 115 -9.68 -0.70 -19.58
C ILE A 115 -9.24 0.07 -20.82
N ASN A 116 -9.78 -0.30 -21.98
CA ASN A 116 -9.46 0.37 -23.24
C ASN A 116 -9.91 1.83 -23.22
N ASP A 117 -11.15 2.10 -22.81
CA ASP A 117 -11.66 3.47 -22.69
C ASP A 117 -10.80 4.32 -21.73
N ALA A 118 -10.46 3.75 -20.58
CA ALA A 118 -9.63 4.42 -19.57
C ALA A 118 -8.24 4.79 -20.10
N MET A 119 -7.60 3.87 -20.83
CA MET A 119 -6.28 4.09 -21.44
C MET A 119 -6.34 5.14 -22.54
N GLU A 120 -7.34 5.09 -23.43
CA GLU A 120 -7.54 6.09 -24.49
C GLU A 120 -7.80 7.48 -23.93
N ILE A 121 -8.60 7.58 -22.86
CA ILE A 121 -8.87 8.85 -22.19
C ILE A 121 -7.61 9.43 -21.58
N PHE A 122 -6.76 8.63 -20.92
CA PHE A 122 -5.48 9.12 -20.44
C PHE A 122 -4.56 9.56 -21.57
N GLN A 123 -4.46 8.78 -22.64
CA GLN A 123 -3.64 9.13 -23.80
C GLN A 123 -4.07 10.49 -24.38
N LYS A 124 -5.38 10.69 -24.58
CA LYS A 124 -5.92 11.96 -25.06
C LYS A 124 -5.66 13.12 -24.10
N MET A 125 -5.91 12.92 -22.81
CA MET A 125 -5.65 13.96 -21.80
C MET A 125 -4.17 14.36 -21.71
N LEU A 126 -3.26 13.43 -22.00
CA LEU A 126 -1.83 13.68 -22.08
C LEU A 126 -1.43 14.45 -23.35
N GLU A 127 -2.02 14.08 -24.50
CA GLU A 127 -1.78 14.74 -25.80
C GLU A 127 -2.31 16.18 -25.87
N ASP A 128 -3.33 16.51 -25.07
CA ASP A 128 -3.93 17.84 -24.99
C ASP A 128 -3.00 18.88 -24.29
N GLU A 129 -1.88 18.47 -23.68
CA GLU A 129 -1.02 19.33 -22.86
C GLU A 129 0.27 19.78 -23.56
N GLU A 130 0.31 21.02 -24.06
CA GLU A 130 1.46 21.57 -24.81
C GLU A 130 2.77 21.68 -24.00
N MET A 131 2.67 21.79 -22.67
CA MET A 131 3.82 21.93 -21.75
C MET A 131 4.34 20.58 -21.24
N LEU A 132 3.86 19.47 -21.82
CA LEU A 132 4.19 18.11 -21.42
C LEU A 132 4.92 17.37 -22.54
N GLU A 133 6.17 16.96 -22.27
CA GLU A 133 6.86 15.96 -23.08
C GLU A 133 6.65 14.57 -22.46
N ILE A 134 6.50 13.54 -23.30
CA ILE A 134 6.30 12.16 -22.87
C ILE A 134 7.36 11.29 -23.53
N ILE A 135 8.04 10.47 -22.72
CA ILE A 135 8.94 9.44 -23.22
C ILE A 135 8.45 8.08 -22.68
N SER A 136 8.01 7.23 -23.59
CA SER A 136 7.61 5.86 -23.30
C SER A 136 8.79 4.89 -23.31
N ASN A 137 8.59 3.71 -22.72
CA ASN A 137 9.61 2.64 -22.62
C ASN A 137 10.93 3.15 -22.02
N ALA A 138 10.85 4.06 -21.04
CA ALA A 138 11.99 4.66 -20.38
C ALA A 138 12.35 3.88 -19.12
N LYS A 139 13.51 3.21 -19.14
CA LYS A 139 14.04 2.48 -17.99
C LYS A 139 14.99 3.38 -17.21
N LEU A 140 14.74 3.56 -15.92
CA LEU A 140 15.66 4.26 -15.03
C LEU A 140 16.93 3.41 -14.80
N CYS A 141 18.10 4.00 -15.03
CA CYS A 141 19.39 3.35 -14.93
C CYS A 141 20.25 3.88 -13.77
N ASN A 142 20.21 5.19 -13.53
CA ASN A 142 20.99 5.81 -12.47
C ASN A 142 20.36 7.14 -12.01
N VAL A 143 20.73 7.58 -10.80
CA VAL A 143 20.40 8.90 -10.25
C VAL A 143 21.69 9.61 -9.87
N LYS A 144 21.86 10.86 -10.33
CA LYS A 144 22.95 11.72 -9.88
C LYS A 144 22.41 12.77 -8.91
N LYS A 145 22.96 12.79 -7.71
CA LYS A 145 22.61 13.77 -6.68
C LYS A 145 23.84 14.37 -6.03
N THR A 146 23.68 15.58 -5.53
CA THR A 146 24.64 16.26 -4.66
C THR A 146 23.95 16.45 -3.32
N ASP A 147 24.53 15.89 -2.25
CA ASP A 147 23.90 15.80 -0.94
C ASP A 147 22.50 15.16 -1.03
N ASP A 148 21.46 15.90 -0.65
CA ASP A 148 20.06 15.45 -0.65
C ASP A 148 19.26 16.01 -1.85
N LYS A 149 19.93 16.56 -2.86
CA LYS A 149 19.28 17.15 -4.04
C LYS A 149 19.63 16.39 -5.32
N ILE A 150 18.61 15.84 -5.99
CA ILE A 150 18.77 15.17 -7.28
C ILE A 150 19.06 16.22 -8.34
N ASN A 151 20.16 16.05 -9.08
CA ASN A 151 20.55 16.92 -10.19
C ASN A 151 19.98 16.39 -11.51
N SER A 152 20.13 15.08 -11.74
CA SER A 152 19.71 14.42 -12.98
C SER A 152 19.46 12.93 -12.77
N ILE A 153 18.76 12.33 -13.72
CA ILE A 153 18.56 10.88 -13.83
C ILE A 153 19.09 10.39 -15.18
N ILE A 154 19.60 9.17 -15.22
CA ILE A 154 19.99 8.50 -16.46
C ILE A 154 18.91 7.49 -16.81
N ILE A 155 18.38 7.59 -18.02
CA ILE A 155 17.37 6.67 -18.56
C ILE A 155 17.89 5.96 -19.81
N GLU A 156 17.45 4.73 -20.00
CA GLU A 156 17.64 3.94 -21.23
C GLU A 156 16.31 3.91 -22.00
N THR A 157 16.38 4.26 -23.28
CA THR A 157 15.26 4.24 -24.24
C THR A 157 15.73 3.56 -25.53
N GLU A 158 14.84 3.40 -26.52
CA GLU A 158 15.26 2.94 -27.87
C GLU A 158 16.29 3.86 -28.53
N LYS A 159 16.38 5.13 -28.10
CA LYS A 159 17.36 6.11 -28.57
C LYS A 159 18.71 5.98 -27.84
N GLY A 160 18.87 5.01 -26.95
CA GLY A 160 20.04 4.83 -26.08
C GLY A 160 19.91 5.54 -24.74
N LEU A 161 21.05 5.70 -24.06
CA LEU A 161 21.16 6.37 -22.76
C LEU A 161 21.02 7.90 -22.89
N GLN A 162 20.26 8.50 -21.98
CA GLN A 162 20.03 9.94 -21.92
C GLN A 162 20.12 10.41 -20.46
N GLU A 163 20.67 11.61 -20.24
CA GLU A 163 20.70 12.25 -18.93
C GLU A 163 19.71 13.41 -18.90
N ILE A 164 18.81 13.34 -17.94
CA ILE A 164 17.69 14.26 -17.80
C ILE A 164 17.84 15.00 -16.48
N GLY A 165 18.11 16.30 -16.55
CA GLY A 165 18.12 17.20 -15.39
C GLY A 165 16.74 17.79 -15.09
N ALA A 166 16.45 18.06 -13.82
CA ALA A 166 15.23 18.76 -13.43
C ALA A 166 15.38 19.54 -12.11
N MET A 167 14.51 20.54 -11.89
CA MET A 167 14.44 21.24 -10.61
C MET A 167 13.77 20.36 -9.54
N PHE A 168 12.67 19.71 -9.91
CA PHE A 168 11.91 18.80 -9.05
C PHE A 168 11.64 17.48 -9.75
N PHE A 169 11.48 16.44 -8.94
CA PHE A 169 11.13 15.10 -9.38
C PHE A 169 9.87 14.63 -8.63
N ILE A 170 9.01 13.89 -9.33
CA ILE A 170 7.91 13.13 -8.71
C ILE A 170 8.10 11.68 -9.11
N ASP A 171 8.34 10.81 -8.14
CA ASP A 171 8.28 9.37 -8.31
C ASP A 171 6.85 8.89 -8.10
N ALA A 172 6.22 8.48 -9.20
CA ALA A 172 4.92 7.84 -9.22
C ALA A 172 5.02 6.42 -9.80
N SER A 173 6.19 5.80 -9.71
CA SER A 173 6.35 4.39 -10.01
C SER A 173 5.71 3.53 -8.93
N GLN A 174 5.30 2.32 -9.29
CA GLN A 174 4.59 1.42 -8.38
C GLN A 174 5.35 1.14 -7.08
N ASP A 175 6.68 1.08 -7.15
CA ASP A 175 7.55 0.64 -6.06
C ASP A 175 8.56 1.72 -5.63
N ALA A 176 8.29 2.98 -5.95
CA ALA A 176 9.17 4.13 -5.68
C ALA A 176 10.62 3.91 -6.18
N ASP A 177 10.76 3.38 -7.39
CA ASP A 177 12.04 2.98 -7.99
C ASP A 177 13.04 4.16 -8.10
N LEU A 178 12.56 5.38 -8.38
CA LEU A 178 13.40 6.58 -8.44
C LEU A 178 13.87 7.00 -7.05
N ALA A 179 12.98 7.02 -6.06
CA ALA A 179 13.32 7.36 -4.68
C ALA A 179 14.34 6.38 -4.10
N VAL A 180 14.12 5.08 -4.32
CA VAL A 180 15.02 4.01 -3.87
C VAL A 180 16.39 4.16 -4.55
N MET A 181 16.43 4.41 -5.85
CA MET A 181 17.69 4.60 -6.57
C MET A 181 18.42 5.90 -6.15
N ALA A 182 17.68 6.91 -5.69
CA ALA A 182 18.23 8.13 -5.10
C ALA A 182 18.74 7.94 -3.64
N GLY A 183 18.54 6.75 -3.06
CA GLY A 183 18.99 6.40 -1.71
C GLY A 183 17.96 6.68 -0.60
N ALA A 184 16.69 6.90 -0.95
CA ALA A 184 15.65 7.08 0.05
C ALA A 184 15.39 5.77 0.82
N PRO A 185 15.28 5.82 2.15
CA PRO A 185 15.02 4.63 2.96
C PRO A 185 13.54 4.20 2.86
N PHE A 186 13.32 2.90 2.94
CA PHE A 186 11.99 2.29 2.84
C PHE A 186 11.93 1.01 3.66
N PHE A 187 10.72 0.52 3.88
CA PHE A 187 10.47 -0.84 4.36
C PHE A 187 9.52 -1.57 3.41
N ILE A 188 9.40 -2.89 3.55
CA ILE A 188 8.57 -3.72 2.65
C ILE A 188 7.48 -4.40 3.46
N GLY A 189 6.25 -4.43 2.92
CA GLY A 189 5.13 -5.14 3.52
C GLY A 189 4.89 -4.75 4.98
N GLY A 190 4.71 -5.74 5.85
CA GLY A 190 4.45 -5.55 7.28
C GLY A 190 5.67 -5.30 8.17
N ALA A 191 6.82 -4.88 7.64
CA ALA A 191 8.05 -4.69 8.42
C ALA A 191 7.92 -3.67 9.57
N ASP A 192 7.12 -2.61 9.40
CA ASP A 192 6.81 -1.60 10.44
C ASP A 192 6.00 -2.15 11.63
N ILE A 193 5.47 -3.37 11.50
CA ILE A 193 4.82 -4.11 12.59
C ILE A 193 5.52 -5.43 12.88
N GLY A 194 6.82 -5.54 12.52
CA GLY A 194 7.65 -6.69 12.80
C GLY A 194 7.33 -7.94 11.99
N LEU A 195 6.72 -7.77 10.81
CA LEU A 195 6.33 -8.86 9.90
C LEU A 195 6.91 -8.62 8.49
N PRO A 196 8.25 -8.59 8.31
CA PRO A 196 8.89 -8.20 7.06
C PRO A 196 8.61 -9.14 5.88
N GLU A 197 8.35 -10.43 6.14
CA GLU A 197 8.02 -11.41 5.11
C GLU A 197 6.51 -11.56 4.86
N ARG A 198 5.70 -10.66 5.43
CA ARG A 198 4.24 -10.66 5.21
C ARG A 198 3.89 -9.70 4.08
N TYR A 199 3.54 -10.27 2.93
CA TYR A 199 3.04 -9.54 1.76
C TYR A 199 1.56 -9.85 1.54
N MET A 200 0.77 -8.83 1.16
CA MET A 200 -0.57 -9.08 0.64
C MET A 200 -0.49 -9.87 -0.67
N ALA A 201 -1.48 -10.72 -0.89
CA ALA A 201 -1.61 -11.49 -2.12
C ALA A 201 -1.69 -10.57 -3.35
N ALA A 202 -0.94 -10.94 -4.38
CA ALA A 202 -1.16 -10.41 -5.71
C ALA A 202 -2.39 -11.08 -6.33
N THR A 203 -2.90 -10.50 -7.42
CA THR A 203 -3.96 -11.11 -8.21
C THR A 203 -3.56 -11.18 -9.66
N LEU A 204 -3.70 -12.35 -10.28
CA LEU A 204 -3.87 -12.41 -11.73
C LEU A 204 -5.35 -12.16 -12.01
N VAL A 205 -5.67 -11.02 -12.60
CA VAL A 205 -7.04 -10.75 -13.04
C VAL A 205 -7.30 -11.62 -14.27
N LEU A 206 -8.30 -12.49 -14.19
CA LEU A 206 -8.61 -13.41 -15.27
C LEU A 206 -9.35 -12.66 -16.38
N HIS A 207 -8.96 -12.87 -17.63
CA HIS A 207 -9.70 -12.36 -18.77
C HIS A 207 -10.45 -13.53 -19.44
N ILE A 208 -11.77 -13.48 -19.43
CA ILE A 208 -12.62 -14.60 -19.85
C ILE A 208 -13.63 -14.14 -20.90
N GLY A 209 -13.64 -14.82 -22.05
CA GLY A 209 -14.60 -14.61 -23.13
C GLY A 209 -15.76 -15.61 -23.09
N ASN A 210 -16.74 -15.40 -23.98
CA ASN A 210 -17.92 -16.27 -24.16
C ASN A 210 -18.82 -16.42 -22.92
N VAL A 211 -18.91 -15.39 -22.06
CA VAL A 211 -19.75 -15.43 -20.86
C VAL A 211 -21.18 -15.03 -21.18
N ASN A 212 -22.16 -15.87 -20.84
CA ASN A 212 -23.58 -15.51 -20.92
C ASN A 212 -24.01 -14.75 -19.65
N TRP A 213 -23.91 -13.43 -19.71
CA TRP A 213 -24.23 -12.54 -18.58
C TRP A 213 -25.68 -12.64 -18.11
N GLN A 214 -26.63 -12.80 -19.04
CA GLN A 214 -28.05 -12.89 -18.69
C GLN A 214 -28.34 -14.13 -17.85
N ARG A 215 -27.75 -15.27 -18.24
CA ARG A 215 -27.88 -16.53 -17.49
C ARG A 215 -27.25 -16.42 -16.11
N LEU A 216 -26.05 -15.85 -16.01
CA LEU A 216 -25.42 -15.56 -14.72
C LEU A 216 -26.33 -14.69 -13.84
N ALA A 217 -26.91 -13.64 -14.43
CA ALA A 217 -27.77 -12.69 -13.71
C ALA A 217 -29.06 -13.32 -13.16
N VAL A 218 -29.69 -14.23 -13.89
CA VAL A 218 -30.88 -14.97 -13.41
C VAL A 218 -30.54 -15.80 -12.17
N ASP A 219 -29.44 -16.55 -12.23
CA ASP A 219 -29.07 -17.49 -11.16
C ASP A 219 -28.47 -16.77 -9.93
N ALA A 220 -27.71 -15.69 -10.13
CA ALA A 220 -27.23 -14.88 -9.02
C ALA A 220 -28.40 -14.20 -8.28
N ARG A 221 -29.40 -13.66 -9.00
CA ARG A 221 -30.59 -13.03 -8.39
C ARG A 221 -31.52 -14.02 -7.70
N SER A 222 -31.43 -15.30 -8.02
CA SER A 222 -32.16 -16.36 -7.29
C SER A 222 -31.41 -16.86 -6.04
N ASN A 223 -30.30 -16.20 -5.67
CA ASN A 223 -29.41 -16.58 -4.57
C ASN A 223 -28.80 -17.98 -4.72
N LYS A 224 -28.68 -18.49 -5.97
CA LYS A 224 -28.09 -19.82 -6.23
C LYS A 224 -26.66 -19.95 -5.73
N PHE A 225 -25.92 -18.84 -5.71
CA PHE A 225 -24.48 -18.78 -5.38
C PHE A 225 -24.21 -18.14 -4.01
N GLY A 226 -25.23 -18.09 -3.14
CA GLY A 226 -25.17 -17.33 -1.90
C GLY A 226 -25.15 -15.81 -2.14
N PRO A 227 -24.60 -15.03 -1.19
CA PRO A 227 -24.48 -13.58 -1.31
C PRO A 227 -23.70 -13.18 -2.58
N SER A 228 -24.43 -12.65 -3.55
CA SER A 228 -23.89 -12.14 -4.81
C SER A 228 -24.76 -10.97 -5.30
N TYR A 229 -24.10 -10.01 -5.94
CA TYR A 229 -24.74 -8.82 -6.50
C TYR A 229 -24.36 -8.73 -7.96
N ILE A 230 -25.34 -8.47 -8.82
CA ILE A 230 -25.12 -8.41 -10.27
C ILE A 230 -25.94 -7.27 -10.89
N ASN A 231 -25.21 -6.40 -11.56
CA ASN A 231 -25.71 -5.23 -12.28
C ASN A 231 -25.56 -5.43 -13.79
N GLN A 232 -25.71 -4.36 -14.56
CA GLN A 232 -25.65 -4.41 -16.03
C GLN A 232 -24.23 -4.58 -16.59
N ASP A 233 -23.21 -4.20 -15.83
CA ASP A 233 -21.82 -4.12 -16.25
C ASP A 233 -20.83 -4.78 -15.26
N ASN A 234 -21.30 -5.18 -14.08
CA ASN A 234 -20.44 -5.83 -13.09
C ASN A 234 -21.22 -6.74 -12.14
N ALA A 235 -20.51 -7.65 -11.48
CA ALA A 235 -21.02 -8.51 -10.44
C ALA A 235 -19.95 -8.75 -9.37
N TRP A 236 -20.34 -8.83 -8.11
CA TRP A 236 -19.40 -9.09 -7.02
C TRP A 236 -20.03 -9.96 -5.93
N GLY A 237 -19.19 -10.50 -5.05
CA GLY A 237 -19.62 -11.45 -4.02
C GLY A 237 -19.15 -12.86 -4.40
N PHE A 238 -20.07 -13.82 -4.53
CA PHE A 238 -19.75 -15.19 -4.94
C PHE A 238 -18.70 -15.86 -4.04
N VAL A 239 -18.71 -15.52 -2.75
CA VAL A 239 -17.75 -16.06 -1.77
C VAL A 239 -17.87 -17.58 -1.66
N GLU A 240 -19.09 -18.12 -1.75
CA GLU A 240 -19.33 -19.55 -1.74
C GLU A 240 -18.70 -20.26 -2.96
N ILE A 241 -18.80 -19.66 -4.16
CA ILE A 241 -18.13 -20.19 -5.36
C ILE A 241 -16.62 -20.22 -5.18
N GLY A 242 -16.03 -19.13 -4.66
CA GLY A 242 -14.60 -19.11 -4.34
C GLY A 242 -14.19 -20.19 -3.34
N ASN A 243 -14.98 -20.38 -2.27
CA ASN A 243 -14.71 -21.38 -1.23
C ASN A 243 -14.87 -22.84 -1.69
N LEU A 244 -15.72 -23.08 -2.68
CA LEU A 244 -15.91 -24.40 -3.30
C LEU A 244 -14.69 -24.83 -4.12
N TYR A 245 -13.98 -23.87 -4.73
CA TYR A 245 -12.77 -24.17 -5.49
C TYR A 245 -11.67 -24.72 -4.58
N LYS A 246 -11.01 -25.78 -5.03
CA LYS A 246 -9.81 -26.34 -4.39
C LYS A 246 -8.61 -26.07 -5.30
N PRO A 247 -7.65 -25.24 -4.85
CA PRO A 247 -6.53 -24.90 -5.69
C PRO A 247 -5.62 -26.10 -5.93
N VAL A 248 -4.99 -26.15 -7.10
CA VAL A 248 -4.00 -27.17 -7.45
C VAL A 248 -2.63 -26.77 -6.92
N ASP A 249 -2.26 -25.50 -7.07
CA ASP A 249 -1.08 -24.94 -6.40
C ASP A 249 -1.44 -24.48 -4.97
N LYS A 250 -0.71 -24.96 -3.96
CA LYS A 250 -0.95 -24.60 -2.55
C LYS A 250 -0.80 -23.09 -2.25
N ASN A 251 -0.08 -22.35 -3.10
CA ASN A 251 0.17 -20.92 -2.95
C ASN A 251 -0.79 -20.07 -3.81
N THR A 252 -1.94 -20.61 -4.18
CA THR A 252 -3.03 -19.87 -4.82
C THR A 252 -4.34 -20.04 -4.05
N ARG A 253 -5.29 -19.14 -4.29
CA ARG A 253 -6.66 -19.27 -3.79
C ARG A 253 -7.63 -18.47 -4.64
N LEU A 254 -8.81 -19.04 -4.90
CA LEU A 254 -9.92 -18.30 -5.50
C LEU A 254 -10.73 -17.64 -4.38
N ARG A 255 -10.77 -16.31 -4.35
CA ARG A 255 -11.69 -15.57 -3.45
C ARG A 255 -13.05 -15.38 -4.11
N GLY A 256 -13.97 -14.73 -3.39
CA GLY A 256 -15.23 -14.26 -3.99
C GLY A 256 -14.97 -13.46 -5.26
N LEU A 257 -15.76 -13.72 -6.30
CA LEU A 257 -15.57 -13.18 -7.63
C LEU A 257 -15.97 -11.70 -7.67
N ASN A 258 -15.09 -10.87 -8.24
CA ASN A 258 -15.44 -9.53 -8.70
C ASN A 258 -15.26 -9.50 -10.22
N ILE A 259 -16.38 -9.42 -10.94
CA ILE A 259 -16.51 -9.59 -12.38
C ILE A 259 -16.92 -8.26 -12.99
N VAL A 260 -16.20 -7.78 -14.00
CA VAL A 260 -16.52 -6.57 -14.74
C VAL A 260 -16.60 -6.92 -16.22
N ILE A 261 -17.66 -6.49 -16.89
CA ILE A 261 -17.79 -6.64 -18.34
C ILE A 261 -16.87 -5.65 -19.02
N GLU A 262 -15.98 -6.14 -19.88
CA GLU A 262 -15.17 -5.33 -20.78
C GLU A 262 -15.93 -5.08 -22.08
N GLU A 263 -16.29 -6.16 -22.79
CA GLU A 263 -17.04 -6.08 -24.06
C GLU A 263 -18.45 -6.67 -23.94
N LYS A 264 -19.44 -5.90 -24.40
CA LYS A 264 -20.86 -6.31 -24.39
C LYS A 264 -21.25 -6.99 -25.68
N GLY A 265 -22.11 -8.01 -25.56
CA GLY A 265 -22.64 -8.76 -26.69
C GLY A 265 -23.70 -9.77 -26.25
N SER A 266 -24.10 -10.67 -27.17
CA SER A 266 -24.93 -11.84 -26.83
C SER A 266 -24.21 -12.78 -25.86
N VAL A 267 -22.88 -12.82 -25.95
CA VAL A 267 -21.93 -13.25 -24.94
C VAL A 267 -20.94 -12.09 -24.69
N CYS A 268 -20.36 -12.04 -23.50
CA CYS A 268 -19.51 -10.94 -23.06
C CYS A 268 -18.06 -11.41 -22.83
N GLU A 269 -17.14 -10.46 -22.92
CA GLU A 269 -15.79 -10.57 -22.36
C GLU A 269 -15.80 -9.92 -20.97
N VAL A 270 -15.18 -10.59 -19.99
CA VAL A 270 -15.17 -10.13 -18.60
C VAL A 270 -13.78 -10.24 -18.00
N TYR A 271 -13.45 -9.29 -17.13
CA TYR A 271 -12.34 -9.39 -16.20
C TYR A 271 -12.83 -9.90 -14.84
N ILE A 272 -12.11 -10.85 -14.25
CA ILE A 272 -12.41 -11.41 -12.93
C ILE A 272 -11.23 -11.23 -11.98
N ASN A 273 -11.37 -10.30 -11.06
CA ASN A 273 -10.41 -10.06 -9.99
C ASN A 273 -10.69 -11.01 -8.82
N ALA A 274 -10.14 -12.24 -8.87
CA ALA A 274 -10.39 -13.26 -7.85
C ALA A 274 -9.26 -14.27 -7.60
N LEU A 275 -8.32 -14.48 -8.53
CA LEU A 275 -7.26 -15.45 -8.35
C LEU A 275 -6.09 -14.87 -7.54
N LEU A 276 -6.05 -15.18 -6.25
CA LEU A 276 -5.00 -14.74 -5.35
C LEU A 276 -3.75 -15.60 -5.49
N VAL A 277 -2.59 -14.95 -5.47
CA VAL A 277 -1.27 -15.58 -5.56
C VAL A 277 -0.46 -15.15 -4.34
N PHE A 278 0.09 -16.13 -3.63
CA PHE A 278 0.87 -15.96 -2.40
C PHE A 278 2.33 -16.38 -2.62
N ASP A 279 3.15 -16.19 -1.57
CA ASP A 279 4.54 -16.67 -1.50
C ASP A 279 5.39 -16.14 -2.67
N PHE A 280 5.51 -14.81 -2.72
CA PHE A 280 6.33 -14.08 -3.67
C PHE A 280 6.88 -12.81 -3.01
N ASN A 281 8.02 -12.32 -3.50
CA ASN A 281 8.58 -11.05 -3.11
C ASN A 281 8.19 -9.99 -4.16
N PRO A 282 7.47 -8.92 -3.77
CA PRO A 282 6.91 -7.95 -4.71
C PRO A 282 7.94 -7.03 -5.38
N VAL A 283 9.19 -7.00 -4.88
CA VAL A 283 10.26 -6.17 -5.44
C VAL A 283 11.36 -6.99 -6.11
N ASN A 284 11.19 -8.31 -6.20
CA ASN A 284 12.10 -9.21 -6.90
C ASN A 284 11.47 -9.62 -8.25
N PRO A 285 12.03 -9.17 -9.40
CA PRO A 285 11.48 -9.48 -10.72
C PRO A 285 11.36 -10.99 -11.03
N ASP A 286 12.34 -11.80 -10.60
CA ASP A 286 12.30 -13.25 -10.82
C ASP A 286 11.20 -13.91 -9.98
N SER A 287 11.03 -13.44 -8.73
CA SER A 287 9.94 -13.91 -7.86
C SER A 287 8.57 -13.58 -8.44
N LEU A 288 8.37 -12.35 -8.94
CA LEU A 288 7.14 -11.93 -9.63
C LEU A 288 6.87 -12.79 -10.87
N LYS A 289 7.89 -13.07 -11.69
CA LYS A 289 7.76 -13.90 -12.88
C LYS A 289 7.38 -15.35 -12.55
N MET A 290 7.91 -15.90 -11.46
CA MET A 290 7.52 -17.23 -10.98
C MET A 290 6.07 -17.23 -10.47
N ALA A 291 5.67 -16.21 -9.71
CA ALA A 291 4.30 -16.04 -9.23
C ALA A 291 3.29 -15.88 -10.38
N TYR A 292 3.64 -15.12 -11.42
CA TYR A 292 2.82 -14.95 -12.62
C TYR A 292 2.58 -16.29 -13.32
N ARG A 293 3.65 -17.05 -13.60
CA ARG A 293 3.55 -18.39 -14.23
C ARG A 293 2.76 -19.39 -13.40
N ARG A 294 2.84 -19.30 -12.08
CA ARG A 294 1.99 -20.10 -11.17
C ARG A 294 0.52 -19.75 -11.40
N ALA A 295 0.20 -18.47 -11.44
CA ALA A 295 -1.16 -17.98 -11.62
C ALA A 295 -1.74 -18.35 -13.00
N GLU A 296 -0.95 -18.28 -14.07
CA GLU A 296 -1.38 -18.71 -15.41
C GLU A 296 -1.81 -20.17 -15.44
N LYS A 297 -1.02 -21.06 -14.83
CA LYS A 297 -1.36 -22.49 -14.75
C LYS A 297 -2.61 -22.72 -13.92
N GLU A 298 -2.73 -22.03 -12.79
CA GLU A 298 -3.89 -22.14 -11.94
C GLU A 298 -5.16 -21.60 -12.61
N ALA A 299 -5.05 -20.56 -13.44
CA ALA A 299 -6.16 -19.98 -14.18
C ALA A 299 -6.86 -21.00 -15.10
N GLU A 300 -6.13 -21.94 -15.70
CA GLU A 300 -6.72 -23.03 -16.50
C GLU A 300 -7.64 -23.93 -15.63
N HIS A 301 -7.19 -24.27 -14.42
CA HIS A 301 -7.98 -25.04 -13.47
C HIS A 301 -9.18 -24.26 -12.94
N VAL A 302 -9.02 -22.95 -12.71
CA VAL A 302 -10.12 -22.06 -12.33
C VAL A 302 -11.17 -21.98 -13.44
N LEU A 303 -10.77 -21.82 -14.71
CA LEU A 303 -11.71 -21.78 -15.83
C LEU A 303 -12.57 -23.06 -15.88
N GLU A 304 -11.94 -24.24 -15.81
CA GLU A 304 -12.67 -25.50 -15.89
C GLU A 304 -13.62 -25.69 -14.70
N PHE A 305 -13.20 -25.25 -13.50
CA PHE A 305 -14.09 -25.18 -12.34
C PHE A 305 -15.28 -24.25 -12.59
N LEU A 306 -15.07 -23.04 -13.09
CA LEU A 306 -16.14 -22.08 -13.35
C LEU A 306 -17.12 -22.59 -14.41
N LYS A 307 -16.64 -23.23 -15.48
CA LYS A 307 -17.50 -23.86 -16.51
C LYS A 307 -18.47 -24.89 -15.92
N GLY A 308 -18.04 -25.63 -14.90
CA GLY A 308 -18.85 -26.64 -14.22
C GLY A 308 -19.75 -26.12 -13.09
N ASN A 309 -19.44 -24.95 -12.51
CA ASN A 309 -20.04 -24.50 -11.25
C ASN A 309 -20.67 -23.10 -11.29
N LEU A 310 -20.45 -22.32 -12.35
CA LEU A 310 -20.97 -20.95 -12.49
C LEU A 310 -21.82 -20.83 -13.75
N SER A 311 -23.12 -20.57 -13.56
CA SER A 311 -24.05 -20.48 -14.68
C SER A 311 -23.66 -19.36 -15.65
N GLY A 312 -23.73 -19.65 -16.95
CA GLY A 312 -23.32 -18.72 -18.00
C GLY A 312 -21.86 -18.81 -18.39
N PHE A 313 -21.04 -19.59 -17.66
CA PHE A 313 -19.64 -19.85 -18.01
C PHE A 313 -19.46 -21.15 -18.80
N GLU A 314 -20.51 -21.88 -19.18
CA GLU A 314 -20.36 -23.24 -19.74
C GLU A 314 -19.49 -23.29 -21.01
N ASN A 315 -19.52 -22.22 -21.82
CA ASN A 315 -18.73 -22.06 -23.03
C ASN A 315 -17.57 -21.06 -22.87
N ALA A 316 -17.26 -20.68 -21.64
CA ALA A 316 -16.24 -19.69 -21.34
C ALA A 316 -14.85 -20.15 -21.80
N VAL A 317 -14.04 -19.19 -22.24
CA VAL A 317 -12.65 -19.42 -22.66
C VAL A 317 -11.73 -18.40 -22.00
N LEU A 318 -10.51 -18.81 -21.68
CA LEU A 318 -9.47 -17.87 -21.26
C LEU A 318 -9.01 -17.06 -22.48
N LEU A 319 -8.95 -15.75 -22.31
CA LEU A 319 -8.36 -14.81 -23.25
C LEU A 319 -6.94 -14.46 -22.80
N ALA A 320 -6.29 -13.52 -23.49
CA ALA A 320 -4.96 -13.05 -23.10
C ALA A 320 -4.99 -12.46 -21.69
N PHE A 321 -4.03 -12.89 -20.85
CA PHE A 321 -3.87 -12.37 -19.50
C PHE A 321 -3.31 -10.94 -19.51
N PRO A 322 -3.60 -10.14 -18.47
CA PRO A 322 -2.93 -8.85 -18.26
C PRO A 322 -1.42 -9.03 -18.15
N GLU A 323 -0.63 -8.09 -18.65
CA GLU A 323 0.84 -8.20 -18.69
C GLU A 323 1.50 -8.30 -17.31
N GLU A 324 0.83 -7.82 -16.26
CA GLU A 324 1.34 -7.78 -14.89
C GLU A 324 0.37 -8.40 -13.89
N LEU A 325 0.92 -8.88 -12.76
CA LEU A 325 0.09 -9.16 -11.59
C LEU A 325 -0.40 -7.85 -10.97
N TYR A 326 -1.65 -7.82 -10.52
CA TYR A 326 -2.12 -6.78 -9.61
C TYR A 326 -1.51 -7.01 -8.22
N VAL A 327 -0.34 -6.42 -8.00
CA VAL A 327 0.30 -6.29 -6.68
C VAL A 327 -0.39 -5.16 -5.93
N ARG A 328 -0.65 -5.33 -4.63
CA ARG A 328 -1.32 -4.32 -3.79
C ARG A 328 -0.37 -3.55 -2.91
N GLU A 329 0.71 -4.20 -2.49
CA GLU A 329 1.65 -3.71 -1.50
C GLU A 329 3.06 -4.17 -1.90
N SER A 330 4.03 -3.27 -1.75
CA SER A 330 5.44 -3.54 -1.98
C SER A 330 6.28 -2.74 -0.99
N ARG A 331 6.90 -1.63 -1.41
CA ARG A 331 7.67 -0.72 -0.57
C ARG A 331 6.78 0.34 0.06
N HIS A 332 7.12 0.75 1.26
CA HIS A 332 6.60 1.92 1.94
C HIS A 332 7.77 2.85 2.19
N MET A 333 7.75 4.03 1.57
CA MET A 333 8.80 5.03 1.75
C MET A 333 8.82 5.52 3.20
N VAL A 334 10.00 5.69 3.79
CA VAL A 334 10.12 6.40 5.07
C VAL A 334 10.09 7.88 4.76
N ALA A 335 8.99 8.53 5.15
CA ALA A 335 8.71 9.92 4.81
C ALA A 335 8.90 10.86 6.00
N LYS A 336 8.90 12.17 5.74
CA LYS A 336 8.88 13.22 6.77
C LYS A 336 7.68 13.10 7.71
N TYR A 337 6.59 12.48 7.26
CA TYR A 337 5.49 12.02 8.11
C TYR A 337 4.95 10.66 7.64
N GLN A 338 5.11 9.63 8.48
CA GLN A 338 4.49 8.33 8.24
C GLN A 338 3.01 8.40 8.64
N LEU A 339 2.08 8.29 7.68
CA LEU A 339 0.64 8.26 7.97
C LEU A 339 0.31 7.10 8.90
N LYS A 340 -0.31 7.39 10.04
CA LYS A 340 -0.52 6.42 11.12
C LYS A 340 -1.95 5.89 11.10
N VAL A 341 -2.13 4.66 11.55
CA VAL A 341 -3.45 4.07 11.84
C VAL A 341 -4.30 5.00 12.73
N SER A 342 -3.69 5.66 13.71
CA SER A 342 -4.36 6.62 14.59
C SER A 342 -4.93 7.83 13.83
N ASP A 343 -4.31 8.27 12.74
CA ASP A 343 -4.81 9.40 11.94
C ASP A 343 -6.16 9.05 11.31
N LEU A 344 -6.28 7.82 10.79
CA LEU A 344 -7.52 7.30 10.21
C LEU A 344 -8.56 7.06 11.30
N LEU A 345 -8.15 6.53 12.45
CA LEU A 345 -9.05 6.26 13.59
C LEU A 345 -9.70 7.53 14.15
N HIS A 346 -9.00 8.66 14.06
CA HIS A 346 -9.45 9.96 14.53
C HIS A 346 -10.01 10.86 13.44
N ASN A 347 -10.19 10.35 12.21
CA ASN A 347 -10.62 11.16 11.07
C ASN A 347 -9.80 12.45 10.95
N ARG A 348 -8.48 12.34 11.14
CA ARG A 348 -7.58 13.50 11.30
C ARG A 348 -7.44 14.25 9.99
N ILE A 349 -7.57 15.58 10.05
CA ILE A 349 -7.26 16.50 8.95
C ILE A 349 -6.15 17.43 9.42
N ALA A 350 -4.92 17.17 8.96
CA ALA A 350 -3.77 18.01 9.25
C ALA A 350 -3.80 19.32 8.43
N ASP A 351 -3.11 20.36 8.90
CA ASP A 351 -3.03 21.66 8.20
C ASP A 351 -2.43 21.53 6.79
N ASP A 352 -1.55 20.54 6.58
CA ASP A 352 -0.92 20.19 5.31
C ASP A 352 -1.65 19.08 4.55
N THR A 353 -2.95 18.86 4.80
CA THR A 353 -3.75 17.89 4.05
C THR A 353 -3.87 18.28 2.58
N ILE A 354 -3.51 17.36 1.68
CA ILE A 354 -3.52 17.55 0.22
C ILE A 354 -4.46 16.61 -0.54
N ALA A 355 -4.94 15.54 0.10
CA ALA A 355 -5.97 14.66 -0.44
C ALA A 355 -6.87 14.16 0.69
N LEU A 356 -8.12 13.80 0.36
CA LEU A 356 -9.08 13.19 1.28
C LEU A 356 -9.36 11.74 0.89
N ALA A 357 -9.51 10.91 1.90
CA ALA A 357 -9.78 9.48 1.76
C ALA A 357 -10.77 8.99 2.82
N SER A 358 -11.40 7.84 2.57
CA SER A 358 -12.35 7.20 3.49
C SER A 358 -12.48 5.69 3.28
N TYR A 359 -11.62 5.07 2.46
CA TYR A 359 -11.67 3.63 2.25
C TYR A 359 -11.44 2.86 3.56
N PRO A 360 -12.13 1.73 3.82
CA PRO A 360 -11.81 0.87 4.95
C PRO A 360 -10.34 0.46 4.97
N LEU A 361 -9.77 0.21 6.16
CA LEU A 361 -8.44 -0.39 6.27
C LEU A 361 -8.54 -1.88 5.97
N ASP A 362 -8.78 -2.21 4.69
CA ASP A 362 -8.96 -3.57 4.18
C ASP A 362 -7.62 -4.23 3.89
N TYR A 363 -7.10 -4.92 4.91
CA TYR A 363 -5.86 -5.65 4.82
C TYR A 363 -6.11 -7.00 4.16
N GLN A 364 -5.59 -7.19 2.95
CA GLN A 364 -5.86 -8.38 2.15
C GLN A 364 -5.12 -9.61 2.68
N ALA A 365 -5.55 -10.77 2.20
CA ALA A 365 -4.94 -12.06 2.52
C ALA A 365 -3.44 -12.08 2.25
N SER A 366 -2.67 -12.72 3.13
CA SER A 366 -1.21 -12.89 2.98
C SER A 366 -0.77 -14.35 2.88
N THR A 367 -1.66 -15.28 3.23
CA THR A 367 -1.49 -16.73 3.00
C THR A 367 -2.83 -17.35 2.60
N PRO A 368 -2.87 -18.58 2.07
CA PRO A 368 -4.12 -19.28 1.79
C PRO A 368 -5.05 -19.44 3.00
N GLU A 369 -4.50 -19.57 4.21
CA GLU A 369 -5.23 -19.72 5.48
C GLU A 369 -5.59 -18.37 6.12
N TYR A 370 -4.87 -17.31 5.77
CA TYR A 370 -5.12 -15.97 6.28
C TYR A 370 -5.97 -15.16 5.31
N HIS A 371 -7.26 -15.03 5.59
CA HIS A 371 -8.23 -14.41 4.68
C HIS A 371 -8.14 -12.89 4.53
N GLY A 372 -7.30 -12.22 5.32
CA GLY A 372 -7.35 -10.77 5.47
C GLY A 372 -8.42 -10.32 6.46
N PHE A 373 -8.52 -9.03 6.69
CA PHE A 373 -9.41 -8.42 7.66
C PHE A 373 -9.59 -6.93 7.40
N VAL A 374 -10.70 -6.36 7.86
CA VAL A 374 -10.87 -4.91 7.94
C VAL A 374 -10.52 -4.46 9.35
N LEU A 375 -9.47 -3.65 9.49
CA LEU A 375 -9.06 -3.16 10.81
C LEU A 375 -10.14 -2.26 11.41
N PHE A 376 -10.60 -1.27 10.64
CA PHE A 376 -11.80 -0.45 10.88
C PHE A 376 -12.12 0.35 9.61
N ASN A 377 -13.22 1.10 9.63
CA ASN A 377 -13.76 1.87 8.52
C ASN A 377 -13.83 3.38 8.85
N PRO A 378 -12.89 4.21 8.34
CA PRO A 378 -12.89 5.65 8.59
C PRO A 378 -14.01 6.37 7.83
N GLN A 379 -14.41 7.55 8.32
CA GLN A 379 -15.43 8.37 7.64
C GLN A 379 -14.81 9.34 6.65
N ILE A 380 -13.71 9.98 7.07
CA ILE A 380 -12.93 10.93 6.28
C ILE A 380 -11.60 11.16 6.99
N TYR A 381 -10.48 11.09 6.27
CA TYR A 381 -9.17 11.47 6.79
C TYR A 381 -8.33 12.14 5.71
N GLY A 382 -7.31 12.87 6.12
CA GLY A 382 -6.42 13.61 5.25
C GLY A 382 -5.12 12.86 4.97
N ILE A 383 -4.63 12.94 3.73
CA ILE A 383 -3.25 12.61 3.38
C ILE A 383 -2.41 13.89 3.56
N PRO A 384 -1.48 13.93 4.54
CA PRO A 384 -0.59 15.07 4.72
C PRO A 384 0.44 15.15 3.59
N PHE A 385 0.79 16.37 3.18
CA PHE A 385 1.86 16.61 2.21
C PHE A 385 3.18 15.95 2.60
N ARG A 386 3.52 15.99 3.90
CA ARG A 386 4.75 15.38 4.43
C ARG A 386 4.82 13.86 4.23
N SER A 387 3.71 13.18 3.95
CA SER A 387 3.71 11.75 3.59
C SER A 387 4.22 11.49 2.17
N LEU A 388 4.26 12.50 1.31
CA LEU A 388 4.83 12.37 -0.04
C LEU A 388 6.34 12.66 -0.05
N LEU A 389 6.94 13.01 1.09
CA LEU A 389 8.31 13.51 1.14
C LEU A 389 9.25 12.47 1.75
N PRO A 390 10.06 11.77 0.94
CA PRO A 390 11.09 10.89 1.49
C PRO A 390 12.01 11.67 2.42
N VAL A 391 12.52 11.01 3.47
CA VAL A 391 13.60 11.58 4.26
C VAL A 391 14.87 11.67 3.40
N ASN A 392 15.72 12.67 3.67
CA ASN A 392 17.02 12.89 3.02
C ASN A 392 16.96 13.14 1.50
N LEU A 393 15.84 13.68 1.01
CA LEU A 393 15.73 14.22 -0.35
C LEU A 393 14.91 15.52 -0.33
N GLU A 394 15.44 16.57 -0.94
CA GLU A 394 14.89 17.94 -0.85
C GLU A 394 14.04 18.35 -2.05
N ASN A 395 14.15 17.65 -3.18
CA ASN A 395 13.45 17.97 -4.42
C ASN A 395 12.75 16.77 -5.07
N LEU A 396 12.48 15.71 -4.30
CA LEU A 396 11.71 14.55 -4.73
C LEU A 396 10.41 14.42 -3.93
N LEU A 397 9.30 14.15 -4.61
CA LEU A 397 8.06 13.69 -4.01
C LEU A 397 7.79 12.24 -4.45
N VAL A 398 7.17 11.44 -3.60
CA VAL A 398 6.68 10.09 -3.91
C VAL A 398 5.16 10.08 -3.83
N ALA A 399 4.49 9.81 -4.95
CA ALA A 399 3.04 9.76 -5.06
C ALA A 399 2.57 8.35 -5.46
N GLY A 400 1.52 7.85 -4.81
CA GLY A 400 0.95 6.52 -5.05
C GLY A 400 1.12 5.58 -3.86
N ARG A 401 0.94 4.28 -4.11
CA ARG A 401 0.90 3.25 -3.05
C ARG A 401 2.16 3.14 -2.20
N SER A 402 3.31 3.57 -2.73
CA SER A 402 4.62 3.49 -2.08
C SER A 402 4.99 4.74 -1.26
N ALA A 403 4.09 5.72 -1.16
CA ALA A 403 4.28 6.91 -0.32
C ALA A 403 4.40 6.56 1.18
N GLY A 404 4.62 7.58 2.02
CA GLY A 404 4.88 7.46 3.45
C GLY A 404 3.66 7.06 4.29
N TYR A 405 3.22 5.82 4.16
CA TYR A 405 2.12 5.23 4.93
C TYR A 405 2.60 4.06 5.79
N SER A 406 2.11 3.94 7.03
CA SER A 406 2.33 2.69 7.78
C SER A 406 1.62 1.54 7.05
N SER A 407 2.11 0.30 7.14
CA SER A 407 1.58 -0.81 6.31
C SER A 407 0.07 -1.03 6.48
N LEU A 408 -0.41 -0.88 7.71
CA LEU A 408 -1.83 -0.98 8.04
C LEU A 408 -2.65 0.23 7.55
N ALA A 409 -2.10 1.45 7.58
CA ALA A 409 -2.78 2.65 7.06
C ALA A 409 -2.82 2.63 5.52
N ALA A 410 -1.77 2.10 4.88
CA ALA A 410 -1.68 1.93 3.44
C ALA A 410 -2.80 1.04 2.89
N ALA A 411 -3.32 0.09 3.67
CA ALA A 411 -4.48 -0.72 3.30
C ALA A 411 -5.71 0.14 2.90
N SER A 412 -5.79 1.36 3.42
CA SER A 412 -6.78 2.37 3.04
C SER A 412 -6.23 3.39 2.04
N ALA A 413 -5.08 4.01 2.34
CA ALA A 413 -4.59 5.18 1.61
C ALA A 413 -4.12 4.90 0.17
N ARG A 414 -3.80 3.64 -0.16
CA ARG A 414 -3.22 3.24 -1.46
C ARG A 414 -4.21 3.20 -2.63
N VAL A 415 -5.51 3.40 -2.40
CA VAL A 415 -6.53 3.23 -3.44
C VAL A 415 -6.41 4.30 -4.53
N LEU A 416 -6.65 3.91 -5.78
CA LEU A 416 -6.45 4.74 -6.97
C LEU A 416 -7.03 6.16 -6.86
N PRO A 417 -8.29 6.38 -6.41
CA PRO A 417 -8.84 7.74 -6.33
C PRO A 417 -8.07 8.65 -5.36
N THR A 418 -7.59 8.09 -4.25
CA THR A 418 -6.77 8.83 -3.27
C THR A 418 -5.38 9.11 -3.83
N GLY A 419 -4.77 8.12 -4.49
CA GLY A 419 -3.51 8.28 -5.19
C GLY A 419 -3.57 9.40 -6.24
N MET A 420 -4.59 9.40 -7.10
CA MET A 420 -4.75 10.43 -8.14
C MET A 420 -4.92 11.82 -7.53
N ALA A 421 -5.70 11.96 -6.46
CA ALA A 421 -5.83 13.23 -5.75
C ALA A 421 -4.50 13.71 -5.12
N ALA A 422 -3.69 12.78 -4.59
CA ALA A 422 -2.36 13.10 -4.09
C ALA A 422 -1.39 13.48 -5.23
N GLY A 423 -1.47 12.82 -6.38
CA GLY A 423 -0.73 13.14 -7.60
C GLY A 423 -1.06 14.53 -8.14
N GLU A 424 -2.35 14.87 -8.29
CA GLU A 424 -2.82 16.21 -8.65
C GLU A 424 -2.21 17.28 -7.72
N ALA A 425 -2.31 17.06 -6.41
CA ALA A 425 -1.77 18.00 -5.44
C ALA A 425 -0.25 18.10 -5.51
N ALA A 426 0.48 17.01 -5.76
CA ALA A 426 1.93 17.02 -5.95
C ALA A 426 2.34 17.89 -7.16
N GLY A 427 1.68 17.70 -8.31
CA GLY A 427 1.90 18.52 -9.51
C GLY A 427 1.60 20.00 -9.27
N LEU A 428 0.52 20.29 -8.54
CA LEU A 428 0.12 21.65 -8.19
C LEU A 428 1.12 22.34 -7.23
N ILE A 429 1.58 21.61 -6.20
CA ILE A 429 2.54 22.09 -5.21
C ILE A 429 3.87 22.42 -5.89
N VAL A 430 4.40 21.49 -6.69
CA VAL A 430 5.65 21.72 -7.44
C VAL A 430 5.51 22.93 -8.37
N SER A 431 4.37 23.08 -9.06
CA SER A 431 4.11 24.24 -9.90
C SER A 431 4.18 25.56 -9.14
N TYR A 432 3.64 25.61 -7.92
CA TYR A 432 3.70 26.80 -7.08
C TYR A 432 5.12 27.06 -6.57
N LEU A 433 5.83 26.02 -6.10
CA LEU A 433 7.23 26.12 -5.65
C LEU A 433 8.10 26.75 -6.74
N ILE A 434 8.00 26.22 -7.97
CA ILE A 434 8.77 26.73 -9.12
C ILE A 434 8.42 28.19 -9.45
N LYS A 435 7.12 28.54 -9.46
CA LYS A 435 6.68 29.91 -9.77
C LYS A 435 7.05 30.95 -8.71
N THR A 436 7.19 30.51 -7.47
CA THR A 436 7.50 31.39 -6.33
C THR A 436 8.97 31.37 -5.93
N GLY A 437 9.76 30.44 -6.48
CA GLY A 437 11.15 30.24 -6.10
C GLY A 437 11.33 29.71 -4.68
N LEU A 438 10.28 29.11 -4.10
CA LEU A 438 10.33 28.48 -2.79
C LEU A 438 10.87 27.05 -2.91
N GLU A 439 11.47 26.56 -1.83
CA GLU A 439 11.87 25.16 -1.67
C GLU A 439 10.90 24.40 -0.76
N ILE A 440 10.96 23.07 -0.75
CA ILE A 440 10.09 22.23 0.09
C ILE A 440 10.29 22.56 1.58
N GLY A 441 11.54 22.80 2.00
CA GLY A 441 11.88 23.18 3.38
C GLY A 441 11.17 24.46 3.84
N ASP A 442 10.99 25.45 2.96
CA ASP A 442 10.31 26.71 3.27
C ASP A 442 8.86 26.51 3.68
N ILE A 443 8.20 25.45 3.18
CA ILE A 443 6.78 25.16 3.43
C ILE A 443 6.59 24.25 4.65
N ILE A 444 7.57 23.44 4.99
CA ILE A 444 7.46 22.51 6.12
C ILE A 444 7.97 23.16 7.41
N GLU A 445 9.08 23.88 7.32
CA GLU A 445 9.77 24.50 8.45
C GLU A 445 9.45 26.00 8.57
N GLY A 446 8.75 26.56 7.57
CA GLY A 446 8.34 27.96 7.53
C GLY A 446 7.41 28.38 8.66
N ARG A 447 7.22 29.70 8.80
CA ARG A 447 6.28 30.27 9.79
C ARG A 447 4.88 29.71 9.52
N GLN A 448 4.21 29.23 10.57
CA GLN A 448 2.88 28.58 10.48
C GLN A 448 1.87 29.30 9.58
N ILE A 449 1.89 30.63 9.50
CA ILE A 449 0.98 31.43 8.67
C ILE A 449 1.21 31.19 7.17
N ILE A 450 2.48 31.19 6.73
CA ILE A 450 2.85 30.98 5.31
C ILE A 450 2.41 29.58 4.87
N ASN A 451 2.63 28.58 5.72
CA ASN A 451 2.26 27.19 5.45
C ASN A 451 0.74 27.04 5.34
N LYS A 452 -0.02 27.68 6.24
CA LYS A 452 -1.50 27.65 6.21
C LYS A 452 -2.07 28.30 4.95
N GLU A 453 -1.57 29.47 4.56
CA GLU A 453 -2.01 30.12 3.33
C GLU A 453 -1.68 29.29 2.09
N PHE A 454 -0.47 28.71 2.05
CA PHE A 454 -0.05 27.83 0.97
C PHE A 454 -1.00 26.64 0.82
N PHE A 455 -1.20 25.84 1.87
CA PHE A 455 -2.06 24.66 1.77
C PHE A 455 -3.55 25.00 1.61
N SER A 456 -4.00 26.17 2.08
CA SER A 456 -5.36 26.65 1.77
C SER A 456 -5.53 26.89 0.27
N LYS A 457 -4.55 27.48 -0.43
CA LYS A 457 -4.61 27.63 -1.89
C LYS A 457 -4.70 26.28 -2.59
N ILE A 458 -3.85 25.33 -2.21
CA ILE A 458 -3.86 23.96 -2.75
C ILE A 458 -5.24 23.33 -2.55
N ARG A 459 -5.79 23.36 -1.32
CA ARG A 459 -7.11 22.77 -1.02
C ARG A 459 -8.28 23.46 -1.69
N MET A 460 -8.20 24.77 -1.93
CA MET A 460 -9.23 25.48 -2.70
C MET A 460 -9.22 25.01 -4.16
N GLU A 461 -8.05 24.90 -4.76
CA GLU A 461 -7.91 24.46 -6.16
C GLU A 461 -8.29 23.00 -6.36
N THR A 462 -7.99 22.11 -5.40
CA THR A 462 -8.38 20.69 -5.46
C THR A 462 -9.78 20.42 -4.93
N GLY A 463 -10.53 21.45 -4.51
CA GLY A 463 -11.90 21.33 -4.00
C GLY A 463 -12.04 20.71 -2.61
N ILE A 464 -10.93 20.47 -1.90
CA ILE A 464 -10.92 19.90 -0.54
C ILE A 464 -11.60 20.84 0.46
N ASP A 465 -11.39 22.16 0.37
CA ASP A 465 -11.98 23.11 1.33
C ASP A 465 -13.53 23.10 1.31
N GLU A 466 -14.15 22.82 0.16
CA GLU A 466 -15.61 22.62 0.08
C GLU A 466 -16.05 21.35 0.83
N LEU A 467 -15.30 20.26 0.68
CA LEU A 467 -15.58 19.00 1.36
C LEU A 467 -15.37 19.12 2.86
N LEU A 468 -14.32 19.81 3.31
CA LEU A 468 -14.08 20.07 4.74
C LEU A 468 -15.22 20.90 5.36
N LYS A 469 -15.75 21.89 4.64
CA LYS A 469 -16.96 22.62 5.07
C LYS A 469 -18.18 21.70 5.16
N ARG A 470 -18.38 20.83 4.15
CA ARG A 470 -19.51 19.88 4.08
C ARG A 470 -19.47 18.84 5.21
N TYR A 471 -18.28 18.36 5.55
CA TYR A 471 -18.07 17.24 6.47
C TYR A 471 -17.46 17.64 7.82
N ASN A 472 -17.45 18.93 8.16
CA ASN A 472 -16.85 19.47 9.39
C ASN A 472 -17.24 18.69 10.66
N LYS A 473 -18.47 18.19 10.75
CA LYS A 473 -18.95 17.41 11.89
C LYS A 473 -18.27 16.05 12.08
N TYR A 474 -17.48 15.57 11.13
CA TYR A 474 -16.78 14.28 11.20
C TYR A 474 -15.27 14.43 11.38
N ILE A 475 -14.73 15.63 11.15
CA ILE A 475 -13.31 15.92 11.23
C ILE A 475 -12.83 15.79 12.68
N ASN A 476 -11.65 15.18 12.85
CA ASN A 476 -10.98 15.03 14.15
C ASN A 476 -11.85 14.34 15.22
N ARG A 477 -12.71 13.41 14.78
CA ARG A 477 -13.54 12.57 15.65
C ARG A 477 -13.00 11.14 15.71
N ASN A 478 -12.87 10.62 16.92
CA ASN A 478 -12.54 9.22 17.12
C ASN A 478 -13.70 8.30 16.68
N LEU A 479 -13.34 7.10 16.23
CA LEU A 479 -14.28 6.05 15.82
C LEU A 479 -14.51 4.99 16.89
N ILE A 480 -13.94 5.17 18.09
CA ILE A 480 -14.03 4.21 19.20
C ILE A 480 -15.31 4.48 20.02
N GLY A 481 -16.47 4.33 19.37
CA GLY A 481 -17.78 4.28 20.03
C GLY A 481 -18.07 5.37 21.10
N THR A 482 -18.65 4.95 22.24
CA THR A 482 -19.07 5.82 23.36
C THR A 482 -18.00 6.03 24.44
N ILE A 483 -16.81 5.45 24.29
CA ILE A 483 -15.75 5.61 25.28
C ILE A 483 -15.14 7.00 25.13
N ASN A 484 -15.25 7.82 26.17
CA ASN A 484 -14.62 9.13 26.25
C ASN A 484 -13.31 9.10 27.06
N ASP A 485 -12.95 7.95 27.63
CA ASP A 485 -11.72 7.78 28.40
C ASP A 485 -10.49 7.80 27.48
N GLN A 486 -9.69 8.87 27.61
CA GLN A 486 -8.52 9.10 26.78
C GLN A 486 -7.38 8.10 27.05
N GLU A 487 -7.30 7.54 28.26
CA GLU A 487 -6.28 6.54 28.60
C GLU A 487 -6.57 5.21 27.86
N THR A 488 -7.79 4.69 27.97
CA THR A 488 -8.24 3.50 27.23
C THR A 488 -8.09 3.68 25.72
N ILE A 489 -8.45 4.86 25.18
CA ILE A 489 -8.31 5.17 23.75
C ILE A 489 -6.85 5.00 23.28
N LYS A 490 -5.87 5.53 24.03
CA LYS A 490 -4.45 5.37 23.69
C LYS A 490 -4.01 3.91 23.69
N HIS A 491 -4.52 3.10 24.61
CA HIS A 491 -4.22 1.67 24.64
C HIS A 491 -4.80 0.93 23.43
N ILE A 492 -6.02 1.27 23.02
CA ILE A 492 -6.65 0.75 21.81
C ILE A 492 -5.88 1.17 20.55
N GLU A 493 -5.52 2.45 20.44
CA GLU A 493 -4.69 2.97 19.35
C GLU A 493 -3.38 2.21 19.21
N TYR A 494 -2.70 1.97 20.32
CA TYR A 494 -1.46 1.20 20.34
C TYR A 494 -1.68 -0.20 19.76
N LEU A 495 -2.68 -0.95 20.25
CA LEU A 495 -2.96 -2.30 19.75
C LEU A 495 -3.38 -2.30 18.27
N LEU A 496 -4.15 -1.29 17.82
CA LEU A 496 -4.50 -1.12 16.41
C LEU A 496 -3.29 -0.83 15.54
N SER A 497 -2.31 -0.05 16.02
CA SER A 497 -1.07 0.26 15.30
C SER A 497 -0.17 -0.95 15.05
N TRP A 498 -0.43 -2.06 15.76
CA TRP A 498 0.21 -3.37 15.58
C TRP A 498 -0.70 -4.38 14.87
N GLY A 499 -1.95 -4.01 14.56
CA GLY A 499 -2.93 -4.91 13.96
C GLY A 499 -3.36 -6.06 14.87
N LEU A 500 -3.31 -5.85 16.19
CA LEU A 500 -3.58 -6.87 17.21
C LEU A 500 -5.07 -7.00 17.57
N ILE A 501 -5.84 -5.95 17.32
CA ILE A 501 -7.29 -5.90 17.50
C ILE A 501 -7.93 -5.28 16.25
N MET A 502 -9.24 -5.44 16.07
CA MET A 502 -9.98 -4.90 14.91
C MET A 502 -11.44 -4.59 15.30
N GLY A 503 -12.03 -3.62 14.60
CA GLY A 503 -13.44 -3.24 14.71
C GLY A 503 -14.27 -3.58 13.47
N GLY A 504 -13.65 -4.02 12.37
CA GLY A 504 -14.35 -4.38 11.14
C GLY A 504 -15.08 -3.20 10.48
N TYR A 505 -15.95 -3.50 9.51
CA TYR A 505 -16.72 -2.49 8.77
C TYR A 505 -17.63 -1.61 9.64
N GLN A 506 -18.06 -2.11 10.80
CA GLN A 506 -18.98 -1.44 11.72
C GLN A 506 -18.26 -0.67 12.83
N ASN A 507 -16.92 -0.70 12.87
CA ASN A 507 -16.11 -0.11 13.94
C ASN A 507 -16.51 -0.63 15.35
N ASP A 508 -16.95 -1.88 15.44
CA ASP A 508 -17.32 -2.51 16.70
C ASP A 508 -16.13 -3.30 17.26
N PHE A 509 -15.40 -2.67 18.18
CA PHE A 509 -14.28 -3.28 18.89
C PHE A 509 -14.73 -4.18 20.06
N ARG A 510 -16.05 -4.34 20.27
CA ARG A 510 -16.68 -5.19 21.28
C ARG A 510 -16.27 -4.85 22.71
N LEU A 511 -15.96 -3.58 22.98
CA LEU A 511 -15.27 -3.14 24.21
C LEU A 511 -15.98 -3.49 25.52
N GLY A 512 -17.32 -3.54 25.51
CA GLY A 512 -18.13 -3.94 26.66
C GLY A 512 -18.34 -5.45 26.82
N GLU A 513 -17.92 -6.24 25.84
CA GLU A 513 -18.08 -7.70 25.89
C GLU A 513 -16.95 -8.38 26.67
N THR A 514 -17.26 -9.56 27.21
CA THR A 514 -16.26 -10.42 27.84
C THR A 514 -15.25 -10.96 26.83
N ILE A 515 -13.99 -11.05 27.26
CA ILE A 515 -12.91 -11.72 26.54
C ILE A 515 -12.58 -13.05 27.21
N THR A 516 -12.11 -14.04 26.44
CA THR A 516 -11.62 -15.31 27.01
C THR A 516 -10.14 -15.26 27.39
N GLU A 517 -9.69 -16.16 28.26
CA GLU A 517 -8.27 -16.33 28.58
C GLU A 517 -7.43 -16.58 27.32
N ARG A 518 -7.93 -17.43 26.41
CA ARG A 518 -7.24 -17.78 25.17
C ARG A 518 -7.07 -16.58 24.23
N GLU A 519 -8.10 -15.76 24.06
CA GLU A 519 -8.00 -14.55 23.25
C GLU A 519 -6.99 -13.57 23.84
N PHE A 520 -7.01 -13.37 25.16
CA PHE A 520 -6.07 -12.50 25.87
C PHE A 520 -4.62 -12.96 25.68
N ALA A 521 -4.35 -14.25 25.92
CA ALA A 521 -3.03 -14.84 25.72
C ALA A 521 -2.55 -14.74 24.26
N HIS A 522 -3.45 -14.98 23.29
CA HIS A 522 -3.11 -14.93 21.86
C HIS A 522 -2.71 -13.53 21.39
N ILE A 523 -3.38 -12.48 21.88
CA ILE A 523 -3.03 -11.09 21.56
C ILE A 523 -1.64 -10.77 22.14
N ILE A 524 -1.35 -11.19 23.38
CA ILE A 524 -0.03 -11.02 24.00
C ILE A 524 1.06 -11.73 23.20
N ILE A 525 0.88 -13.01 22.87
CA ILE A 525 1.86 -13.79 22.10
C ILE A 525 2.16 -13.10 20.76
N LYS A 526 1.12 -12.64 20.05
CA LYS A 526 1.29 -11.92 18.78
C LYS A 526 2.06 -10.61 18.96
N GLY A 527 1.69 -9.80 19.94
CA GLY A 527 2.34 -8.52 20.20
C GLY A 527 3.82 -8.69 20.56
N LEU A 528 4.14 -9.65 21.43
CA LEU A 528 5.52 -9.99 21.78
C LEU A 528 6.34 -10.44 20.56
N LYS A 529 5.74 -11.26 19.67
CA LYS A 529 6.39 -11.69 18.42
C LYS A 529 6.69 -10.52 17.50
N GLN A 530 5.70 -9.67 17.26
CA GLN A 530 5.84 -8.48 16.39
C GLN A 530 6.89 -7.49 16.93
N GLN A 531 6.98 -7.34 18.24
CA GLN A 531 7.96 -6.44 18.87
C GLN A 531 9.35 -7.06 19.00
N SER A 532 9.54 -8.30 18.55
CA SER A 532 10.78 -9.07 18.77
C SER A 532 11.20 -9.04 20.25
N ALA A 533 10.21 -9.16 21.15
CA ALA A 533 10.44 -9.03 22.58
C ALA A 533 11.45 -10.09 23.06
N PRO A 534 12.51 -9.73 23.81
CA PRO A 534 13.59 -10.66 24.18
C PRO A 534 13.16 -11.90 24.96
N ILE A 535 11.98 -11.87 25.58
CA ILE A 535 11.48 -12.99 26.39
C ILE A 535 10.93 -14.12 25.50
N LEU A 536 10.82 -13.92 24.17
CA LEU A 536 10.29 -14.90 23.22
C LEU A 536 11.27 -16.03 22.88
N TYR A 537 11.87 -16.67 23.89
CA TYR A 537 12.53 -17.97 23.71
C TYR A 537 11.48 -19.10 23.79
N ASP A 538 11.78 -20.24 23.16
CA ASP A 538 10.93 -21.38 22.74
C ASP A 538 9.82 -21.88 23.70
N TRP A 539 9.80 -21.43 24.95
CA TRP A 539 8.87 -21.83 25.99
C TRP A 539 7.55 -21.02 26.05
N ILE A 540 7.55 -19.73 25.66
CA ILE A 540 6.38 -18.85 25.89
C ILE A 540 5.12 -19.27 25.12
N PRO A 541 5.15 -19.55 23.80
CA PRO A 541 3.92 -19.88 23.08
C PRO A 541 3.25 -21.13 23.65
N GLY A 542 4.01 -22.21 23.87
CA GLY A 542 3.48 -23.44 24.45
C GLY A 542 3.06 -23.29 25.92
N GLY A 543 3.79 -22.50 26.72
CA GLY A 543 3.46 -22.23 28.11
C GLY A 543 2.18 -21.42 28.28
N LEU A 544 2.01 -20.34 27.52
CA LEU A 544 0.81 -19.50 27.55
C LEU A 544 -0.43 -20.20 27.00
N GLU A 545 -0.27 -21.00 25.93
CA GLU A 545 -1.35 -21.84 25.41
C GLU A 545 -1.77 -22.91 26.42
N ALA A 546 -0.84 -23.48 27.20
CA ALA A 546 -1.15 -24.48 28.22
C ALA A 546 -1.90 -23.91 29.44
N VAL A 547 -1.69 -22.63 29.77
CA VAL A 547 -2.35 -21.97 30.93
C VAL A 547 -3.60 -21.17 30.57
N SER A 548 -4.02 -21.17 29.29
CA SER A 548 -5.21 -20.45 28.83
C SER A 548 -6.28 -21.38 28.29
N SER A 549 -7.54 -21.01 28.52
CA SER A 549 -8.71 -21.78 28.09
C SER A 549 -9.79 -20.90 27.44
N ASN A 550 -10.86 -21.52 26.91
CA ASN A 550 -11.97 -20.79 26.28
C ASN A 550 -13.00 -20.25 27.30
N VAL A 551 -12.60 -20.03 28.56
CA VAL A 551 -13.47 -19.49 29.62
C VAL A 551 -13.35 -17.97 29.73
N PRO A 552 -14.35 -17.27 30.28
CA PRO A 552 -14.26 -15.85 30.60
C PRO A 552 -13.01 -15.50 31.41
N LEU A 553 -12.29 -14.46 30.97
CA LEU A 553 -11.11 -13.94 31.65
C LEU A 553 -11.51 -13.18 32.91
N THR A 554 -11.00 -13.58 34.06
CA THR A 554 -11.05 -12.78 35.30
C THR A 554 -9.79 -11.96 35.51
N ARG A 555 -9.85 -10.96 36.40
CA ARG A 555 -8.69 -10.14 36.80
C ARG A 555 -7.49 -11.00 37.22
N ASP A 556 -7.70 -11.95 38.13
CA ASP A 556 -6.61 -12.74 38.69
C ASP A 556 -6.02 -13.71 37.65
N GLN A 557 -6.85 -14.24 36.75
CA GLN A 557 -6.38 -15.02 35.60
C GLN A 557 -5.57 -14.16 34.61
N ALA A 558 -5.99 -12.91 34.35
CA ALA A 558 -5.22 -12.00 33.51
C ALA A 558 -3.82 -11.76 34.11
N ALA A 559 -3.75 -11.51 35.42
CA ALA A 559 -2.48 -11.36 36.13
C ALA A 559 -1.63 -12.64 36.07
N MET A 560 -2.22 -13.82 36.29
CA MET A 560 -1.54 -15.11 36.14
C MET A 560 -0.92 -15.28 34.75
N ILE A 561 -1.68 -14.97 33.68
CA ILE A 561 -1.21 -15.05 32.29
C ILE A 561 -0.04 -14.08 32.05
N LEU A 562 -0.13 -12.84 32.57
CA LEU A 562 0.96 -11.87 32.45
C LEU A 562 2.23 -12.33 33.18
N ILE A 563 2.10 -12.89 34.39
CA ILE A 563 3.21 -13.48 35.15
C ILE A 563 3.85 -14.64 34.37
N ALA A 564 3.04 -15.52 33.80
CA ALA A 564 3.51 -16.62 32.96
C ALA A 564 4.22 -16.10 31.69
N ALA A 565 3.75 -15.01 31.10
CA ALA A 565 4.35 -14.39 29.91
C ALA A 565 5.76 -13.83 30.15
N VAL A 566 6.16 -13.60 31.41
CA VAL A 566 7.52 -13.23 31.80
C VAL A 566 8.29 -14.38 32.45
N SER A 567 7.83 -15.61 32.24
CA SER A 567 8.45 -16.85 32.74
C SER A 567 8.67 -16.89 34.26
N LYS A 568 7.80 -16.20 35.02
CA LYS A 568 7.80 -16.29 36.48
C LYS A 568 6.95 -17.49 36.93
N PRO A 569 7.37 -18.22 37.98
CA PRO A 569 6.67 -19.43 38.42
C PRO A 569 5.30 -19.05 39.01
N ILE A 570 4.23 -19.49 38.36
CA ILE A 570 2.85 -19.32 38.86
C ILE A 570 2.50 -20.33 39.96
N SER A 571 3.14 -21.51 39.97
CA SER A 571 2.84 -22.60 40.91
C SER A 571 3.23 -22.34 42.36
N VAL A 572 3.90 -21.21 42.64
CA VAL A 572 4.34 -20.79 43.98
C VAL A 572 3.59 -19.55 44.48
N ILE A 573 2.61 -19.07 43.71
CA ILE A 573 1.80 -17.89 44.03
C ILE A 573 0.38 -18.38 44.26
N GLU A 574 -0.23 -18.00 45.38
CA GLU A 574 -1.63 -18.34 45.65
C GLU A 574 -2.55 -17.60 44.67
N PRO A 575 -3.66 -18.21 44.20
CA PRO A 575 -4.48 -17.62 43.14
C PRO A 575 -5.03 -16.21 43.42
N ASP A 576 -5.30 -15.88 44.68
CA ASP A 576 -5.77 -14.57 45.13
C ASP A 576 -4.64 -13.52 45.22
N GLU A 577 -3.37 -13.94 45.16
CA GLU A 577 -2.20 -13.06 45.17
C GLU A 577 -1.72 -12.66 43.76
N TYR A 578 -2.20 -13.31 42.69
CA TYR A 578 -1.70 -13.08 41.33
C TYR A 578 -1.72 -11.60 40.93
N PHE A 579 -2.80 -10.87 41.22
CA PHE A 579 -2.91 -9.46 40.84
C PHE A 579 -1.89 -8.58 41.57
N ALA A 580 -1.69 -8.80 42.88
CA ALA A 580 -0.68 -8.10 43.66
C ALA A 580 0.74 -8.44 43.17
N LYS A 581 1.02 -9.71 42.87
CA LYS A 581 2.33 -10.12 42.32
C LYS A 581 2.60 -9.58 40.93
N ALA A 582 1.61 -9.55 40.05
CA ALA A 582 1.74 -8.95 38.73
C ALA A 582 2.05 -7.44 38.86
N TYR A 583 1.43 -6.74 39.80
CA TYR A 583 1.77 -5.34 40.12
C TYR A 583 3.19 -5.19 40.69
N GLU A 584 3.60 -6.01 41.65
CA GLU A 584 4.97 -6.02 42.21
C GLU A 584 6.04 -6.27 41.13
N TYR A 585 5.75 -7.13 40.15
CA TYR A 585 6.61 -7.38 39.00
C TYR A 585 6.55 -6.28 37.93
N GLY A 586 5.80 -5.20 38.21
CA GLY A 586 5.61 -4.08 37.31
C GLY A 586 4.86 -4.48 36.04
N LEU A 587 4.03 -5.53 36.04
CA LEU A 587 3.25 -6.00 34.88
C LEU A 587 1.94 -5.22 34.70
N ILE A 588 1.48 -4.52 35.73
CA ILE A 588 0.22 -3.76 35.79
C ILE A 588 0.53 -2.32 36.20
N ALA A 589 -0.17 -1.33 35.64
CA ALA A 589 0.03 0.08 35.95
C ALA A 589 -0.56 0.44 37.32
N ASP A 590 -0.03 1.48 37.98
CA ASP A 590 -0.58 2.00 39.25
C ASP A 590 -2.09 2.30 39.12
N THR A 591 -2.48 3.00 38.05
CA THR A 591 -3.89 3.37 37.78
C THR A 591 -4.80 2.15 37.65
N ILE A 592 -4.33 1.06 37.03
CA ILE A 592 -5.10 -0.17 36.86
C ILE A 592 -5.20 -0.91 38.19
N TYR A 593 -4.10 -0.98 38.94
CA TYR A 593 -4.04 -1.67 40.23
C TYR A 593 -4.97 -1.03 41.27
N GLU A 594 -4.98 0.31 41.31
CA GLU A 594 -5.84 1.06 42.24
C GLU A 594 -7.34 0.93 41.91
N ASN A 595 -7.69 0.85 40.63
CA ASN A 595 -9.08 0.85 40.18
C ASN A 595 -9.72 -0.55 40.08
N MET A 596 -8.92 -1.62 39.96
CA MET A 596 -9.42 -3.00 39.76
C MET A 596 -9.24 -3.88 41.01
N LYS A 597 -9.87 -3.48 42.12
CA LYS A 597 -9.64 -4.09 43.46
C LYS A 597 -10.27 -5.45 43.70
N GLU A 598 -11.35 -5.80 42.98
CA GLU A 598 -12.04 -7.07 43.15
C GLU A 598 -11.75 -8.02 41.99
N ASN A 599 -11.66 -9.32 42.29
CA ASN A 599 -11.58 -10.33 41.24
C ASN A 599 -12.95 -10.49 40.57
N ARG A 600 -13.02 -10.16 39.29
CA ARG A 600 -14.23 -10.27 38.47
C ARG A 600 -13.87 -10.54 37.02
N VAL A 601 -14.88 -10.94 36.25
CA VAL A 601 -14.77 -11.06 34.79
C VAL A 601 -14.45 -9.69 34.18
N LEU A 602 -13.49 -9.66 33.27
CA LEU A 602 -13.06 -8.48 32.55
C LEU A 602 -13.82 -8.33 31.24
N ASN A 603 -14.12 -7.08 30.88
CA ASN A 603 -14.51 -6.74 29.53
C ASN A 603 -13.26 -6.53 28.63
N ARG A 604 -13.49 -6.38 27.33
CA ARG A 604 -12.41 -6.16 26.35
C ARG A 604 -11.66 -4.85 26.57
N ALA A 605 -12.32 -3.76 26.98
CA ALA A 605 -11.63 -2.49 27.23
C ALA A 605 -10.56 -2.63 28.34
N GLU A 606 -10.92 -3.28 29.44
CA GLU A 606 -10.03 -3.55 30.57
C GLU A 606 -8.89 -4.49 30.16
N ALA A 607 -9.21 -5.56 29.45
CA ALA A 607 -8.24 -6.51 28.95
C ALA A 607 -7.26 -5.88 27.95
N TYR A 608 -7.74 -5.06 27.01
CA TYR A 608 -6.90 -4.35 26.04
C TYR A 608 -5.96 -3.35 26.71
N THR A 609 -6.43 -2.68 27.78
CA THR A 609 -5.59 -1.79 28.60
C THR A 609 -4.45 -2.57 29.25
N LEU A 610 -4.74 -3.71 29.88
CA LEU A 610 -3.73 -4.59 30.48
C LEU A 610 -2.71 -5.10 29.43
N ILE A 611 -3.18 -5.59 28.28
CA ILE A 611 -2.31 -6.10 27.20
C ILE A 611 -1.41 -4.97 26.68
N SER A 612 -1.99 -3.82 26.36
CA SER A 612 -1.27 -2.69 25.79
C SER A 612 -0.19 -2.19 26.76
N PHE A 613 -0.53 -2.02 28.05
CA PHE A 613 0.44 -1.64 29.07
C PHE A 613 1.57 -2.67 29.22
N PHE A 614 1.24 -3.97 29.18
CA PHE A 614 2.23 -5.04 29.24
C PHE A 614 3.20 -4.99 28.06
N LEU A 615 2.68 -4.88 26.83
CA LEU A 615 3.49 -4.85 25.62
C LEU A 615 4.39 -3.60 25.54
N GLN A 616 3.93 -2.45 26.01
CA GLN A 616 4.71 -1.20 26.00
C GLN A 616 5.99 -1.23 26.88
N LYS A 617 6.20 -2.29 27.67
CA LYS A 617 7.44 -2.46 28.45
C LYS A 617 8.63 -2.94 27.64
N TYR A 618 8.37 -3.50 26.47
CA TYR A 618 9.41 -4.03 25.62
C TYR A 618 9.91 -2.93 24.69
N GLN A 619 11.22 -2.78 24.61
CA GLN A 619 11.84 -1.84 23.69
C GLN A 619 11.58 -2.30 22.26
N ILE A 620 10.95 -1.43 21.47
CA ILE A 620 10.77 -1.66 20.04
C ILE A 620 12.15 -1.49 19.37
N PRO A 621 12.55 -2.42 18.47
CA PRO A 621 13.78 -2.28 17.69
C PRO A 621 13.88 -0.92 16.98
N GLU A 622 15.07 -0.33 16.95
CA GLU A 622 15.31 1.00 16.38
C GLU A 622 14.88 1.08 14.91
N GLU A 623 15.11 0.03 14.15
CA GLU A 623 14.68 -0.09 12.75
C GLU A 623 13.15 0.00 12.60
N ILE A 624 12.39 -0.71 13.45
CA ILE A 624 10.92 -0.65 13.43
C ILE A 624 10.43 0.74 13.84
N ARG A 625 11.03 1.35 14.87
CA ARG A 625 10.71 2.72 15.27
C ARG A 625 10.96 3.73 14.14
N PHE A 626 12.08 3.56 13.44
CA PHE A 626 12.42 4.39 12.29
C PHE A 626 11.36 4.28 11.19
N TYR A 627 10.91 3.06 10.84
CA TYR A 627 9.82 2.85 9.88
C TYR A 627 8.49 3.47 10.30
N ARG A 628 8.23 3.51 11.61
CA ARG A 628 6.99 4.07 12.20
C ARG A 628 7.04 5.59 12.41
N GLY A 629 8.20 6.22 12.20
CA GLY A 629 8.44 7.63 12.51
C GLY A 629 8.24 7.92 14.01
N GLU A 630 8.87 7.11 14.88
CA GLU A 630 8.77 7.16 16.36
C GLU A 630 10.08 7.44 17.10
#